data_AF-A0ABD2QKW3-F1
#
_entry.id   AF-A0ABD2QKW3-F1
#
_cell.length_a   1.000
_cell.length_b   1.000
_cell.length_c   1.000
_cell.angle_alpha   90.00
_cell.angle_beta   90.00
_cell.angle_gamma   90.00
#
_symmetry.space_group_name_H-M   'P 1'
#
loop_
_entity.id
_entity.type
_entity.pdbx_description
1 polymer ?
#
loop_
_entity_poly.entity_id
_entity_poly.type
_entity_poly.pdbx_seq_one_letter_code
_entity_poly.pdbx_strand_id
1 'polypeptide(L)'
;MSLEELLGRTKAEVKYLPDCLIKYERYIVARKSLNDKSDNLNLIEEEVTHSFEQAAKNCTHLSNNLMEIPATKRNQVRMSIDQIKYELKLLRGSFDALQKRKDVLEQDLRNREELLNFDFAPNSVLHNRAGASRGDTVLQLDAEIDHHNRLSNVGSRLDEMISMGQASLSGLREQGISLKDARRKVLDLAKSLGLSNTVMRLIERRTKEDKILFWCLAIGSLILMLLIWKFFRA
;
A
#
# COMPACT_ATOMS: atom_id res chain seq x y z
N MET A 1 -6.35 34.82 -7.13
CA MET A 1 -6.73 33.83 -6.09
C MET A 1 -5.56 33.74 -5.14
N SER A 2 -5.75 34.10 -3.87
CA SER A 2 -4.63 34.17 -2.92
C SER A 2 -4.10 32.76 -2.62
N LEU A 3 -2.79 32.60 -2.40
CA LEU A 3 -2.19 31.29 -2.19
C LEU A 3 -2.74 30.58 -0.95
N GLU A 4 -3.19 31.34 0.06
CA GLU A 4 -3.87 30.81 1.23
C GLU A 4 -5.29 30.31 0.93
N GLU A 5 -5.99 30.94 -0.03
CA GLU A 5 -7.30 30.47 -0.49
C GLU A 5 -7.19 29.19 -1.34
N LEU A 6 -6.14 29.09 -2.16
CA LEU A 6 -5.83 27.85 -2.90
C LEU A 6 -5.42 26.72 -1.93
N LEU A 7 -4.60 27.02 -0.91
CA LEU A 7 -4.22 26.06 0.14
C LEU A 7 -5.44 25.61 0.98
N GLY A 8 -6.37 26.52 1.28
CA GLY A 8 -7.61 26.20 1.97
C GLY A 8 -8.51 25.27 1.16
N ARG A 9 -8.62 25.51 -0.15
CA ARG A 9 -9.38 24.65 -1.08
C ARG A 9 -8.75 23.26 -1.23
N THR A 10 -7.44 23.16 -1.41
CA THR A 10 -6.77 21.85 -1.50
C THR A 10 -6.86 21.05 -0.21
N LYS A 11 -6.72 21.72 0.94
CA LYS A 11 -6.89 21.07 2.24
C LYS A 11 -8.33 20.61 2.47
N ALA A 12 -9.32 21.34 1.96
CA ALA A 12 -10.71 20.90 1.99
C ALA A 12 -10.93 19.68 1.08
N GLU A 13 -10.47 19.72 -0.17
CA GLU A 13 -10.55 18.59 -1.13
C GLU A 13 -9.92 17.31 -0.58
N VAL A 14 -8.70 17.42 -0.04
CA VAL A 14 -7.97 16.28 0.56
C VAL A 14 -8.71 15.71 1.77
N LYS A 15 -9.48 16.54 2.49
CA LYS A 15 -10.27 16.10 3.65
C LYS A 15 -11.58 15.38 3.26
N TYR A 16 -12.15 15.65 2.09
CA TYR A 16 -13.34 14.94 1.59
C TYR A 16 -12.99 13.61 0.90
N LEU A 17 -11.76 13.48 0.43
CA LEU A 17 -11.26 12.31 -0.30
C LEU A 17 -11.38 10.97 0.48
N PRO A 18 -11.14 10.90 1.81
CA PRO A 18 -11.39 9.71 2.62
C PRO A 18 -12.88 9.30 2.68
N ASP A 19 -13.80 10.26 2.75
CA ASP A 19 -15.24 9.96 2.79
C ASP A 19 -15.72 9.35 1.47
N CYS A 20 -15.18 9.83 0.35
CA CYS A 20 -15.44 9.24 -0.97
C CYS A 20 -14.87 7.82 -1.07
N LEU A 21 -13.68 7.56 -0.53
CA LEU A 21 -13.08 6.22 -0.47
C LEU A 21 -13.88 5.25 0.40
N ILE A 22 -14.39 5.69 1.55
CA ILE A 22 -15.24 4.86 2.42
C ILE A 22 -16.58 4.52 1.73
N LYS A 23 -17.14 5.45 0.97
CA LYS A 23 -18.32 5.18 0.13
C LYS A 23 -17.97 4.13 -0.95
N TYR A 24 -16.85 4.31 -1.65
CA TYR A 24 -16.38 3.39 -2.68
C TYR A 24 -16.14 1.97 -2.13
N GLU A 25 -15.49 1.83 -0.98
CA GLU A 25 -15.28 0.53 -0.33
C GLU A 25 -16.61 -0.15 0.02
N ARG A 26 -17.58 0.59 0.57
CA ARG A 26 -18.92 0.05 0.87
C ARG A 26 -19.63 -0.46 -0.38
N TYR A 27 -19.50 0.24 -1.51
CA TYR A 27 -20.08 -0.20 -2.78
C TYR A 27 -19.39 -1.45 -3.34
N ILE A 28 -18.06 -1.55 -3.22
CA ILE A 28 -17.31 -2.76 -3.60
C ILE A 28 -17.79 -3.96 -2.76
N VAL A 29 -17.87 -3.82 -1.44
CA VAL A 29 -18.27 -4.91 -0.54
C VAL A 29 -19.74 -5.30 -0.72
N ALA A 30 -20.61 -4.35 -1.07
CA ALA A 30 -22.02 -4.61 -1.32
C ALA A 30 -22.30 -5.29 -2.67
N ARG A 31 -21.28 -5.45 -3.55
CA ARG A 31 -21.44 -6.05 -4.88
C ARG A 31 -21.61 -7.57 -4.77
N LYS A 32 -22.78 -8.08 -5.17
CA LYS A 32 -23.11 -9.52 -5.18
C LYS A 32 -23.20 -10.15 -6.58
N SER A 33 -23.28 -9.35 -7.64
CA SER A 33 -23.38 -9.76 -9.04
C SER A 33 -22.70 -8.71 -9.92
N LEU A 34 -22.21 -9.11 -11.10
CA LEU A 34 -21.54 -8.19 -12.04
C LEU A 34 -22.43 -7.02 -12.46
N ASN A 35 -23.75 -7.24 -12.58
CA ASN A 35 -24.67 -6.34 -13.30
C ASN A 35 -25.47 -5.38 -12.41
N ASP A 36 -25.51 -5.61 -11.10
CA ASP A 36 -26.53 -5.00 -10.24
C ASP A 36 -26.25 -3.50 -9.93
N LYS A 37 -24.98 -3.04 -10.00
CA LYS A 37 -24.54 -1.68 -9.60
C LYS A 37 -23.25 -1.16 -10.29
N SER A 38 -22.89 -1.65 -11.48
CA SER A 38 -21.66 -1.25 -12.19
C SER A 38 -21.56 0.25 -12.44
N ASP A 39 -22.68 0.88 -12.83
CA ASP A 39 -22.68 2.25 -13.35
C ASP A 39 -22.44 3.26 -12.23
N ASN A 40 -23.05 3.04 -11.06
CA ASN A 40 -22.81 3.86 -9.87
C ASN A 40 -21.39 3.69 -9.33
N LEU A 41 -20.82 2.48 -9.44
CA LEU A 41 -19.45 2.20 -9.02
C LEU A 41 -18.44 2.91 -9.91
N ASN A 42 -18.63 2.85 -11.23
CA ASN A 42 -17.77 3.51 -12.20
C ASN A 42 -17.87 5.04 -12.10
N LEU A 43 -19.06 5.58 -11.82
CA LEU A 43 -19.27 7.03 -11.65
C LEU A 43 -18.56 7.57 -10.39
N ILE A 44 -18.57 6.82 -9.29
CA ILE A 44 -17.80 7.16 -8.07
C ILE A 44 -16.29 7.00 -8.32
N GLU A 45 -15.87 5.98 -9.07
CA GLU A 45 -14.47 5.76 -9.42
C GLU A 45 -13.92 6.92 -10.27
N GLU A 46 -14.71 7.38 -11.25
CA GLU A 46 -14.38 8.53 -12.09
C GLU A 46 -14.33 9.83 -11.27
N GLU A 47 -15.28 10.03 -10.35
CA GLU A 47 -15.30 11.18 -9.44
C GLU A 47 -14.06 11.20 -8.50
N VAL A 48 -13.70 10.05 -7.92
CA VAL A 48 -12.52 9.92 -7.04
C VAL A 48 -11.22 10.14 -7.83
N THR A 49 -11.13 9.60 -9.05
CA THR A 49 -9.96 9.76 -9.92
C THR A 49 -9.80 11.22 -10.34
N HIS A 50 -10.89 11.87 -10.73
CA HIS A 50 -10.90 13.28 -11.10
C HIS A 50 -10.55 14.19 -9.91
N SER A 51 -11.08 13.91 -8.72
CA SER A 51 -10.73 14.64 -7.48
C SER A 51 -9.24 14.49 -7.12
N PHE A 52 -8.68 13.30 -7.32
CA PHE A 52 -7.25 13.07 -7.12
C PHE A 52 -6.39 13.86 -8.13
N GLU A 53 -6.80 13.90 -9.40
CA GLU A 53 -6.10 14.64 -10.44
C GLU A 53 -6.16 16.16 -10.21
N GLN A 54 -7.30 16.68 -9.78
CA GLN A 54 -7.46 18.08 -9.38
C GLN A 54 -6.57 18.43 -8.19
N ALA A 55 -6.55 17.61 -7.14
CA ALA A 55 -5.69 17.82 -5.98
C ALA A 55 -4.19 17.78 -6.35
N ALA A 56 -3.80 16.88 -7.26
CA ALA A 56 -2.44 16.80 -7.78
C ALA A 56 -2.04 18.06 -8.60
N LYS A 57 -2.93 18.52 -9.51
CA LYS A 57 -2.74 19.77 -10.29
C LYS A 57 -2.64 20.99 -9.36
N ASN A 58 -3.48 21.06 -8.33
CA ASN A 58 -3.43 22.14 -7.36
C ASN A 58 -2.13 22.11 -6.54
N CYS A 59 -1.60 20.93 -6.19
CA CYS A 59 -0.33 20.78 -5.49
C CYS A 59 0.89 21.18 -6.33
N THR A 60 0.90 20.90 -7.64
CA THR A 60 1.97 21.36 -8.54
C THR A 60 1.91 22.87 -8.75
N HIS A 61 0.71 23.43 -8.89
CA HIS A 61 0.49 24.88 -8.97
C HIS A 61 0.93 25.60 -7.68
N LEU A 62 0.59 25.06 -6.49
CA LEU A 62 1.08 25.54 -5.19
C LEU A 62 2.61 25.44 -5.07
N SER A 63 3.21 24.38 -5.59
CA SER A 63 4.66 24.18 -5.59
C SER A 63 5.38 25.19 -6.49
N ASN A 64 4.79 25.56 -7.63
CA ASN A 64 5.36 26.54 -8.55
C ASN A 64 5.22 27.97 -7.99
N ASN A 65 4.07 28.29 -7.40
CA ASN A 65 3.78 29.61 -6.83
C ASN A 65 4.48 29.83 -5.47
N LEU A 66 5.15 28.82 -4.92
CA LEU A 66 5.95 28.93 -3.69
C LEU A 66 7.13 29.92 -3.83
N MET A 67 7.61 30.17 -5.06
CA MET A 67 8.71 31.10 -5.32
C MET A 67 8.33 32.58 -5.14
N GLU A 68 7.04 32.95 -5.22
CA GLU A 68 6.56 34.34 -5.15
C GLU A 68 6.43 34.89 -3.72
N ILE A 69 6.65 34.08 -2.68
CA ILE A 69 6.35 34.43 -1.28
C ILE A 69 7.62 34.78 -0.49
N PRO A 70 7.59 35.76 0.43
CA PRO A 70 8.71 36.08 1.34
C PRO A 70 9.21 34.87 2.15
N ALA A 71 10.54 34.82 2.37
CA ALA A 71 11.26 33.64 2.86
C ALA A 71 10.77 33.04 4.19
N THR A 72 10.19 33.85 5.08
CA THR A 72 9.67 33.41 6.39
C THR A 72 8.39 32.59 6.30
N LYS A 73 7.43 32.99 5.45
CA LYS A 73 6.17 32.23 5.23
C LYS A 73 6.36 31.05 4.26
N ARG A 74 7.38 31.14 3.40
CA ARG A 74 7.72 30.10 2.41
C ARG A 74 8.00 28.75 3.06
N ASN A 75 8.68 28.72 4.21
CA ASN A 75 9.01 27.47 4.89
C ASN A 75 7.78 26.77 5.47
N GLN A 76 6.85 27.52 6.08
CA GLN A 76 5.59 26.96 6.62
C GLN A 76 4.68 26.43 5.51
N VAL A 77 4.52 27.20 4.44
CA VAL A 77 3.73 26.78 3.27
C VAL A 77 4.37 25.55 2.62
N ARG A 78 5.70 25.50 2.50
CA ARG A 78 6.42 24.33 1.97
C ARG A 78 6.15 23.08 2.78
N MET A 79 6.24 23.16 4.11
CA MET A 79 5.92 22.04 5.00
C MET A 79 4.47 21.58 4.83
N SER A 80 3.51 22.50 4.70
CA SER A 80 2.10 22.15 4.49
C SER A 80 1.85 21.50 3.12
N ILE A 81 2.54 21.96 2.06
CA ILE A 81 2.49 21.34 0.73
C ILE A 81 3.08 19.93 0.78
N ASP A 82 4.20 19.74 1.48
CA ASP A 82 4.84 18.42 1.62
C ASP A 82 3.96 17.45 2.43
N GLN A 83 3.25 17.94 3.45
CA GLN A 83 2.23 17.17 4.18
C GLN A 83 1.08 16.75 3.26
N ILE A 84 0.50 17.69 2.50
CA ILE A 84 -0.60 17.39 1.57
C ILE A 84 -0.14 16.40 0.48
N LYS A 85 1.08 16.55 -0.06
CA LYS A 85 1.66 15.60 -1.02
C LYS A 85 1.81 14.20 -0.43
N TYR A 86 2.23 14.10 0.83
CA TYR A 86 2.32 12.82 1.53
C TYR A 86 0.93 12.19 1.73
N GLU A 87 -0.05 12.96 2.20
CA GLU A 87 -1.43 12.50 2.38
C GLU A 87 -2.04 12.04 1.05
N LEU A 88 -1.85 12.78 -0.04
CA LEU A 88 -2.28 12.36 -1.37
C LEU A 88 -1.61 11.05 -1.79
N LYS A 89 -0.29 10.91 -1.63
CA LYS A 89 0.41 9.68 -1.98
C LYS A 89 -0.11 8.47 -1.18
N LEU A 90 -0.38 8.67 0.10
CA LEU A 90 -0.99 7.65 0.96
C LEU A 90 -2.39 7.28 0.46
N LEU A 91 -3.22 8.27 0.16
CA LEU A 91 -4.58 8.05 -0.32
C LEU A 91 -4.62 7.37 -1.70
N ARG A 92 -3.69 7.70 -2.60
CA ARG A 92 -3.47 7.00 -3.87
C ARG A 92 -3.24 5.52 -3.61
N GLY A 93 -2.35 5.20 -2.69
CA GLY A 93 -2.05 3.82 -2.32
C GLY A 93 -3.27 3.07 -1.79
N SER A 94 -4.12 3.74 -0.99
CA SER A 94 -5.38 3.13 -0.53
C SER A 94 -6.40 2.91 -1.66
N PHE A 95 -6.49 3.84 -2.62
CA PHE A 95 -7.35 3.70 -3.79
C PHE A 95 -6.89 2.53 -4.68
N ASP A 96 -5.59 2.44 -4.98
CA ASP A 96 -5.02 1.35 -5.78
C ASP A 96 -5.26 -0.02 -5.11
N ALA A 97 -5.22 -0.09 -3.79
CA ALA A 97 -5.54 -1.30 -3.04
C ALA A 97 -7.02 -1.68 -3.15
N LEU A 98 -7.94 -0.71 -3.09
CA LEU A 98 -9.37 -0.94 -3.30
C LEU A 98 -9.67 -1.38 -4.74
N GLN A 99 -8.96 -0.82 -5.71
CA GLN A 99 -9.09 -1.20 -7.12
C GLN A 99 -8.66 -2.66 -7.37
N LYS A 100 -7.51 -3.06 -6.84
CA LYS A 100 -7.10 -4.48 -6.89
C LYS A 100 -8.12 -5.41 -6.23
N ARG A 101 -8.70 -4.98 -5.10
CA ARG A 101 -9.74 -5.75 -4.42
C ARG A 101 -11.01 -5.88 -5.27
N LYS A 102 -11.40 -4.83 -6.01
CA LYS A 102 -12.48 -4.87 -7.00
C LYS A 102 -12.18 -5.89 -8.11
N ASP A 103 -10.97 -5.87 -8.67
CA ASP A 103 -10.58 -6.75 -9.77
C ASP A 103 -10.63 -8.23 -9.35
N VAL A 104 -10.14 -8.55 -8.15
CA VAL A 104 -10.20 -9.91 -7.60
C VAL A 104 -11.65 -10.35 -7.41
N LEU A 105 -12.50 -9.51 -6.82
CA LEU A 105 -13.92 -9.83 -6.66
C LEU A 105 -14.63 -10.02 -8.00
N GLU A 106 -14.24 -9.26 -9.02
CA GLU A 106 -14.80 -9.41 -10.36
C GLU A 106 -14.36 -10.71 -11.03
N GLN A 107 -13.11 -11.12 -10.85
CA GLN A 107 -12.63 -12.43 -11.29
C GLN A 107 -13.36 -13.56 -10.57
N ASP A 108 -13.55 -13.47 -9.26
CA ASP A 108 -14.28 -14.48 -8.49
C ASP A 108 -15.74 -14.62 -8.95
N LEU A 109 -16.40 -13.49 -9.23
CA LEU A 109 -17.77 -13.49 -9.73
C LEU A 109 -17.84 -14.06 -11.16
N ARG A 110 -16.89 -13.72 -12.04
CA ARG A 110 -16.79 -14.29 -13.39
C ARG A 110 -16.56 -15.79 -13.35
N ASN A 111 -15.60 -16.26 -12.56
CA ASN A 111 -15.32 -17.68 -12.35
C ASN A 111 -16.56 -18.41 -11.81
N ARG A 112 -17.30 -17.79 -10.88
CA ARG A 112 -18.56 -18.34 -10.36
C ARG A 112 -19.63 -18.43 -11.45
N GLU A 113 -19.80 -17.41 -12.28
CA GLU A 113 -20.75 -17.43 -13.40
C GLU A 113 -20.38 -18.49 -14.43
N GLU A 114 -19.10 -18.65 -14.75
CA GLU A 114 -18.61 -19.72 -15.62
C GLU A 114 -18.91 -21.11 -15.03
N LEU A 115 -18.67 -21.31 -13.74
CA LEU A 115 -19.00 -22.56 -13.04
C LEU A 115 -20.51 -22.84 -12.94
N LEU A 116 -21.35 -21.79 -12.90
CA LEU A 116 -22.81 -21.92 -12.96
C LEU A 116 -23.30 -22.19 -14.39
N ASN A 117 -22.56 -21.74 -15.40
CA ASN A 117 -22.85 -22.00 -16.81
C ASN A 117 -22.36 -23.40 -17.23
N PHE A 118 -21.41 -23.99 -16.50
CA PHE A 118 -21.15 -25.42 -16.56
C PHE A 118 -22.30 -26.17 -15.89
N ASP A 119 -23.21 -26.69 -16.71
CA ASP A 119 -24.31 -27.54 -16.25
C ASP A 119 -23.72 -28.84 -15.65
N PHE A 120 -23.46 -28.85 -14.35
CA PHE A 120 -23.11 -30.05 -13.60
C PHE A 120 -24.36 -30.90 -13.41
N ALA A 121 -24.86 -31.48 -14.50
CA ALA A 121 -25.94 -32.44 -14.48
C ALA A 121 -25.39 -33.85 -14.77
N PRO A 122 -24.70 -34.53 -13.83
CA PRO A 122 -24.41 -35.96 -13.98
C PRO A 122 -25.70 -36.82 -13.99
N ASN A 123 -26.86 -36.24 -13.62
CA ASN A 123 -28.13 -36.94 -13.53
C ASN A 123 -29.18 -36.58 -14.62
N SER A 124 -28.96 -35.56 -15.47
CA SER A 124 -29.92 -35.27 -16.56
C SER A 124 -29.87 -36.33 -17.66
N VAL A 125 -28.71 -36.97 -17.85
CA VAL A 125 -28.54 -38.13 -18.74
C VAL A 125 -29.18 -39.39 -18.15
N LEU A 126 -29.34 -39.47 -16.82
CA LEU A 126 -29.97 -40.62 -16.16
C LEU A 126 -31.50 -40.56 -16.22
N HIS A 127 -32.10 -39.37 -16.12
CA HIS A 127 -33.57 -39.24 -16.14
C HIS A 127 -34.21 -39.48 -17.53
N ASN A 128 -33.44 -39.32 -18.61
CA ASN A 128 -33.85 -39.70 -19.97
C ASN A 128 -33.56 -41.17 -20.32
N ARG A 129 -33.05 -41.98 -19.37
CA ARG A 129 -32.68 -43.39 -19.59
C ARG A 129 -33.78 -44.41 -19.26
N ALA A 130 -34.87 -44.00 -18.60
CA ALA A 130 -35.96 -44.92 -18.23
C ALA A 130 -36.92 -45.26 -19.39
N GLY A 131 -36.67 -44.77 -20.62
CA GLY A 131 -37.62 -44.86 -21.74
C GLY A 131 -37.18 -45.62 -22.99
N ALA A 132 -35.93 -46.08 -23.13
CA ALA A 132 -35.45 -46.66 -24.39
C ALA A 132 -34.72 -48.00 -24.19
N SER A 133 -35.47 -49.08 -24.39
CA SER A 133 -34.95 -50.43 -24.60
C SER A 133 -34.27 -50.52 -25.98
N ARG A 134 -33.18 -51.32 -26.05
CA ARG A 134 -32.50 -51.93 -27.22
C ARG A 134 -31.12 -51.34 -27.61
N GLY A 135 -30.02 -51.99 -27.18
CA GLY A 135 -28.71 -51.85 -27.83
C GLY A 135 -27.46 -52.11 -26.96
N ASP A 136 -27.22 -53.34 -26.53
CA ASP A 136 -26.12 -53.75 -25.62
C ASP A 136 -24.69 -53.62 -26.20
N THR A 137 -24.53 -53.25 -27.48
CA THR A 137 -23.23 -53.04 -28.14
C THR A 137 -22.87 -51.57 -28.38
N VAL A 138 -23.84 -50.65 -28.31
CA VAL A 138 -23.60 -49.20 -28.36
C VAL A 138 -23.20 -48.66 -26.99
N LEU A 139 -23.60 -49.35 -25.93
CA LEU A 139 -23.35 -49.00 -24.53
C LEU A 139 -21.88 -49.10 -24.10
N GLN A 140 -21.05 -49.89 -24.78
CA GLN A 140 -19.63 -50.06 -24.43
C GLN A 140 -18.73 -49.03 -25.12
N LEU A 141 -19.04 -48.68 -26.38
CA LEU A 141 -18.32 -47.65 -27.14
C LEU A 141 -18.51 -46.25 -26.54
N ASP A 142 -19.72 -45.95 -26.08
CA ASP A 142 -20.07 -44.64 -25.50
C ASP A 142 -19.47 -44.45 -24.10
N ALA A 143 -19.36 -45.53 -23.32
CA ALA A 143 -18.66 -45.53 -22.02
C ALA A 143 -17.15 -45.28 -22.19
N GLU A 144 -16.54 -45.81 -23.25
CA GLU A 144 -15.10 -45.68 -23.51
C GLU A 144 -14.75 -44.29 -24.09
N ILE A 145 -15.63 -43.73 -24.92
CA ILE A 145 -15.53 -42.33 -25.41
C ILE A 145 -15.76 -41.34 -24.27
N ASP A 146 -16.75 -41.57 -23.39
CA ASP A 146 -16.97 -40.75 -22.19
C ASP A 146 -15.78 -40.85 -21.22
N HIS A 147 -15.20 -42.04 -21.03
CA HIS A 147 -13.97 -42.21 -20.26
C HIS A 147 -12.79 -41.44 -20.85
N HIS A 148 -12.62 -41.44 -22.17
CA HIS A 148 -11.56 -40.69 -22.85
C HIS A 148 -11.75 -39.17 -22.70
N ASN A 149 -12.97 -38.69 -22.86
CA ASN A 149 -13.31 -37.28 -22.65
C ASN A 149 -13.07 -36.86 -21.18
N ARG A 150 -13.42 -37.71 -20.22
CA ARG A 150 -13.12 -37.49 -18.80
C ARG A 150 -11.62 -37.49 -18.54
N LEU A 151 -10.83 -38.38 -19.15
CA LEU A 151 -9.37 -38.40 -19.00
C LEU A 151 -8.72 -37.14 -19.58
N SER A 152 -9.17 -36.70 -20.75
CA SER A 152 -8.71 -35.46 -21.39
C SER A 152 -9.01 -34.23 -20.54
N ASN A 153 -10.24 -34.15 -19.99
CA ASN A 153 -10.65 -33.08 -19.08
C ASN A 153 -9.92 -33.13 -17.72
N VAL A 154 -9.54 -34.32 -17.25
CA VAL A 154 -8.70 -34.47 -16.05
C VAL A 154 -7.27 -34.03 -16.34
N GLY A 155 -6.75 -34.28 -17.54
CA GLY A 155 -5.44 -33.80 -17.98
C GLY A 155 -5.36 -32.27 -17.96
N SER A 156 -6.33 -31.58 -18.57
CA SER A 156 -6.37 -30.11 -18.57
C SER A 156 -6.53 -29.52 -17.17
N ARG A 157 -7.33 -30.14 -16.31
CA ARG A 157 -7.49 -29.73 -14.89
C ARG A 157 -6.25 -29.99 -14.05
N LEU A 158 -5.52 -31.08 -14.31
CA LEU A 158 -4.24 -31.35 -13.65
C LEU A 158 -3.19 -30.32 -14.09
N ASP A 159 -3.15 -29.95 -15.36
CA ASP A 159 -2.26 -28.90 -15.87
C ASP A 159 -2.58 -27.53 -15.24
N GLU A 160 -3.85 -27.19 -15.08
CA GLU A 160 -4.27 -25.98 -14.37
C GLU A 160 -3.84 -26.00 -12.89
N MET A 161 -3.97 -27.14 -12.22
CA MET A 161 -3.53 -27.32 -10.83
C MET A 161 -2.00 -27.26 -10.69
N ILE A 162 -1.26 -27.82 -11.66
CA ILE A 162 0.20 -27.73 -11.73
C ILE A 162 0.62 -26.27 -11.95
N SER A 163 -0.06 -25.56 -12.85
CA SER A 163 0.15 -24.13 -13.10
C SER A 163 -0.10 -23.29 -11.84
N MET A 164 -1.20 -23.56 -11.13
CA MET A 164 -1.50 -22.93 -9.83
C MET A 164 -0.44 -23.27 -8.78
N GLY A 165 0.05 -24.52 -8.75
CA GLY A 165 1.15 -24.95 -7.88
C GLY A 165 2.46 -24.22 -8.17
N GLN A 166 2.79 -24.03 -9.46
CA GLN A 166 3.95 -23.25 -9.89
C GLN A 166 3.82 -21.77 -9.51
N ALA A 167 2.64 -21.18 -9.69
CA ALA A 167 2.37 -19.81 -9.27
C ALA A 167 2.50 -19.64 -7.75
N SER A 168 1.99 -20.59 -6.97
CA SER A 168 2.12 -20.59 -5.50
C SER A 168 3.58 -20.70 -5.07
N LEU A 169 4.35 -21.61 -5.67
CA LEU A 169 5.78 -21.77 -5.39
C LEU A 169 6.60 -20.51 -5.78
N SER A 170 6.26 -19.89 -6.91
CA SER A 170 6.84 -18.61 -7.35
C SER A 170 6.55 -17.50 -6.33
N GLY A 171 5.30 -17.41 -5.86
CA GLY A 171 4.91 -16.47 -4.79
C GLY A 171 5.68 -16.68 -3.49
N LEU A 172 5.84 -17.94 -3.05
CA LEU A 172 6.65 -18.27 -1.87
C LEU A 172 8.13 -17.90 -2.05
N ARG A 173 8.69 -18.09 -3.24
CA ARG A 173 10.06 -17.69 -3.57
C ARG A 173 10.22 -16.16 -3.48
N GLU A 174 9.29 -15.41 -4.05
CA GLU A 174 9.31 -13.94 -4.03
C GLU A 174 9.12 -13.38 -2.61
N GLN A 175 8.24 -13.98 -1.81
CA GLN A 175 8.11 -13.67 -0.38
C GLN A 175 9.42 -13.93 0.38
N GLY A 176 10.10 -15.05 0.10
CA GLY A 176 11.41 -15.36 0.68
C GLY A 176 12.49 -14.32 0.32
N ILE A 177 12.48 -13.79 -0.90
CA ILE A 177 13.39 -12.72 -1.33
C ILE A 177 13.09 -11.42 -0.56
N SER A 178 11.82 -11.05 -0.42
CA SER A 178 11.39 -9.87 0.35
C SER A 178 11.77 -9.96 1.83
N LEU A 179 11.54 -11.11 2.47
CA LEU A 179 11.97 -11.36 3.86
C LEU A 179 13.49 -11.27 4.02
N LYS A 180 14.25 -11.75 3.04
CA LYS A 180 15.71 -11.63 3.05
C LYS A 180 16.16 -10.16 2.94
N ASP A 181 15.48 -9.36 2.13
CA ASP A 181 15.75 -7.93 1.98
C ASP A 181 15.36 -7.13 3.24
N ALA A 182 14.21 -7.45 3.84
CA ALA A 182 13.80 -6.92 5.13
C ALA A 182 14.81 -7.27 6.24
N ARG A 183 15.27 -8.53 6.29
CA ARG A 183 16.34 -8.95 7.22
C ARG A 183 17.63 -8.16 6.99
N ARG A 184 18.05 -7.93 5.74
CA ARG A 184 19.23 -7.11 5.42
C ARG A 184 19.06 -5.70 5.95
N LYS A 185 17.91 -5.06 5.69
CA LYS A 185 17.60 -3.72 6.21
C LYS A 185 17.61 -3.67 7.74
N VAL A 186 17.04 -4.67 8.42
CA VAL A 186 17.09 -4.76 9.89
C VAL A 186 18.52 -4.95 10.38
N LEU A 187 19.34 -5.75 9.70
CA LEU A 187 20.74 -5.94 10.05
C LEU A 187 21.57 -4.67 9.82
N ASP A 188 21.28 -3.92 8.75
CA ASP A 188 21.89 -2.62 8.46
C ASP A 188 21.47 -1.56 9.47
N LEU A 189 20.20 -1.58 9.90
CA LEU A 189 19.71 -0.76 11.02
C LEU A 189 20.35 -1.18 12.34
N ALA A 190 20.51 -2.47 12.63
CA ALA A 190 21.20 -2.94 13.82
C ALA A 190 22.69 -2.54 13.79
N LYS A 191 23.31 -2.54 12.61
CA LYS A 191 24.68 -2.07 12.40
C LYS A 191 24.80 -0.55 12.58
N SER A 192 23.83 0.23 12.10
CA SER A 192 23.79 1.69 12.28
C SER A 192 23.46 2.08 13.73
N LEU A 193 22.60 1.32 14.40
CA LEU A 193 22.31 1.45 15.83
C LEU A 193 23.50 0.99 16.70
N GLY A 194 24.27 -0.01 16.26
CA GLY A 194 25.54 -0.39 16.90
C GLY A 194 26.61 0.69 16.78
N LEU A 195 26.67 1.39 15.63
CA LEU A 195 27.46 2.61 15.43
C LEU A 195 26.90 3.82 16.19
N SER A 196 25.61 3.84 16.52
CA SER A 196 24.99 4.87 17.37
C SER A 196 25.63 4.90 18.75
N ASN A 197 26.12 3.78 19.29
CA ASN A 197 26.86 3.78 20.56
C ASN A 197 28.20 4.54 20.45
N THR A 198 28.84 4.52 19.28
CA THR A 198 30.03 5.33 18.98
C THR A 198 29.68 6.81 18.85
N VAL A 199 28.54 7.14 18.23
CA VAL A 199 28.02 8.53 18.15
C VAL A 199 27.59 9.03 19.54
N MET A 200 26.95 8.20 20.35
CA MET A 200 26.55 8.47 21.72
C MET A 200 27.77 8.72 22.61
N ARG A 201 28.83 7.89 22.49
CA ARG A 201 30.13 8.16 23.14
C ARG A 201 30.79 9.44 22.64
N LEU A 202 30.72 9.72 21.34
CA LEU A 202 31.20 10.97 20.76
C LEU A 202 30.42 12.19 21.28
N ILE A 203 29.14 12.06 21.61
CA ILE A 203 28.32 13.13 22.20
C ILE A 203 28.62 13.31 23.70
N GLU A 204 28.79 12.20 24.43
CA GLU A 204 29.19 12.23 25.85
C GLU A 204 30.56 12.87 26.07
N ARG A 205 31.49 12.72 25.11
CA ARG A 205 32.82 13.34 25.22
C ARG A 205 32.77 14.87 25.15
N ARG A 206 31.92 15.43 24.29
CA ARG A 206 31.78 16.90 24.10
C ARG A 206 31.23 17.57 25.35
N THR A 207 30.28 16.92 26.01
CA THR A 207 29.69 17.42 27.28
C THR A 207 30.62 17.25 28.48
N LYS A 208 31.49 16.24 28.48
CA LYS A 208 32.56 16.10 29.49
C LYS A 208 33.67 17.15 29.31
N GLU A 209 34.10 17.39 28.07
CA GLU A 209 35.10 18.42 27.76
C GLU A 209 34.58 19.83 28.12
N ASP A 210 33.30 20.12 27.87
CA ASP A 210 32.68 21.40 28.24
C ASP A 210 32.60 21.60 29.76
N LYS A 211 32.30 20.54 30.52
CA LYS A 211 32.36 20.57 31.99
C LYS A 211 33.76 20.85 32.53
N ILE A 212 34.79 20.27 31.91
CA ILE A 212 36.19 20.49 32.32
C ILE A 212 36.59 21.94 32.05
N LEU A 213 36.22 22.49 30.89
CA LEU A 213 36.48 23.90 30.56
C LEU A 213 35.78 24.85 31.53
N PHE A 214 34.53 24.59 31.91
CA PHE A 214 33.79 25.38 32.90
C PHE A 214 34.50 25.42 34.26
N TRP A 215 34.92 24.26 34.78
CA TRP A 215 35.65 24.18 36.05
C TRP A 215 37.02 24.86 35.99
N CYS A 216 37.76 24.71 34.88
CA CYS A 216 39.04 25.39 34.68
C CYS A 216 38.88 26.91 34.72
N LEU A 217 37.87 27.45 34.04
CA LEU A 217 37.63 28.89 33.99
C LEU A 217 37.16 29.44 35.35
N ALA A 218 36.31 28.70 36.06
CA ALA A 218 35.81 29.08 37.39
C ALA A 218 36.93 29.11 38.44
N ILE A 219 37.85 28.15 38.41
CA ILE A 219 39.00 28.12 39.32
C ILE A 219 39.99 29.22 38.93
N GLY A 220 40.23 29.44 37.64
CA GLY A 220 41.08 30.51 37.14
C GLY A 220 40.62 31.89 37.60
N SER A 221 39.33 32.19 37.50
CA SER A 221 38.78 33.47 37.96
C SER A 221 38.86 33.64 39.47
N LEU A 222 38.65 32.57 40.25
CA LEU A 222 38.80 32.59 41.70
C LEU A 222 40.24 32.88 42.14
N ILE A 223 41.23 32.26 41.50
CA ILE A 223 42.66 32.50 41.80
C ILE A 223 43.04 33.95 41.47
N LEU A 224 42.56 34.46 40.34
CA LEU A 224 42.83 35.84 39.91
C LEU A 224 42.22 36.85 40.89
N MET A 225 40.99 36.59 41.37
CA MET A 225 40.34 37.39 42.40
C MET A 225 41.09 37.36 43.74
N LEU A 226 41.62 36.21 44.16
CA LEU A 226 42.44 36.08 45.37
C LEU A 226 43.78 36.81 45.25
N LEU A 227 44.43 36.75 44.08
CA LEU A 227 45.68 37.47 43.83
C LEU A 227 45.48 38.99 43.92
N ILE A 228 44.40 39.51 43.33
CA ILE A 228 44.06 40.94 43.41
C ILE A 228 43.79 41.34 44.86
N TRP A 229 43.01 40.55 45.59
CA TRP A 229 42.69 40.85 47.00
C TRP A 229 43.95 40.85 47.88
N LYS A 230 44.87 39.90 47.67
CA LYS A 230 46.13 39.85 48.41
C LYS A 230 47.04 41.02 48.04
N PHE A 231 47.12 41.40 46.77
CA PHE A 231 47.96 42.51 46.31
C PHE A 231 47.44 43.87 46.79
N PHE A 232 46.12 44.04 46.90
CA PHE A 232 45.52 45.29 47.39
C PHE A 232 45.54 45.41 48.92
N ARG A 233 45.70 44.30 49.64
CA ARG A 233 45.75 44.26 51.11
C ARG A 233 47.18 44.23 51.67
N ALA A 234 48.18 43.91 50.84
CA ALA A 234 49.60 44.03 51.17
C ALA A 234 50.09 45.45 50.88
#